data_AF-A0A4P9ZBV5-F1
#
_entry.id   AF-A0A4P9ZBV5-F1
#
_cell.length_a   1.000
_cell.length_b   1.000
_cell.length_c   1.000
_cell.angle_alpha   90.00
_cell.angle_beta   90.00
_cell.angle_gamma   90.00
#
_symmetry.space_group_name_H-M   'P 1'
#
loop_
_entity.id
_entity.type
_entity.pdbx_description
1 polymer ?
#
loop_
_entity_poly.entity_id
_entity_poly.type
_entity_poly.pdbx_seq_one_letter_code
_entity_poly.pdbx_strand_id
1 'polypeptide(L)'
;MVRTNRELLTGGRKYRQRQAKKFGVEEVVFDPNVRQEFLTGFHKRKVERQKKAKAFHEKQERLRRIEERRLEREQRQKEFEEKMKERDMVKNLELARLGADSDDDNERGTAGKDAQSQEGDLDDSKSTWEGFGSDGLKKDSDDEETPLKGILHTKHVYKIDDPRTLGDAVVDEETTVTINLVDNPYMIRTGVSFEEIARANRVNLQKSEEVLEKSIDRAKKYAVICGVDKNKRKKKKKKFRYLTKGERSDNNQKIKLSKMKSRKRE
;
A
#
# COMPACT_ATOMS: atom_id res chain seq x y z
N MET A 1 -31.80 18.84 -19.47
CA MET A 1 -31.81 18.29 -20.84
C MET A 1 -32.75 17.10 -20.91
N VAL A 2 -33.74 17.16 -21.81
CA VAL A 2 -34.75 16.11 -22.01
C VAL A 2 -34.08 14.90 -22.67
N ARG A 3 -34.25 13.71 -22.10
CA ARG A 3 -33.69 12.48 -22.66
C ARG A 3 -34.49 12.09 -23.90
N THR A 4 -33.79 11.72 -24.97
CA THR A 4 -34.43 11.31 -26.23
C THR A 4 -35.22 10.01 -26.05
N ASN A 5 -36.29 9.82 -26.82
CA ASN A 5 -37.13 8.63 -26.74
C ASN A 5 -36.34 7.33 -26.94
N ARG A 6 -35.31 7.36 -27.80
CA ARG A 6 -34.38 6.24 -28.01
C ARG A 6 -33.58 5.91 -26.74
N GLU A 7 -33.16 6.92 -25.98
CA GLU A 7 -32.41 6.72 -24.73
C GLU A 7 -33.28 6.14 -23.60
N LEU A 8 -34.56 6.51 -23.56
CA LEU A 8 -35.54 6.00 -22.61
C LEU A 8 -35.96 4.56 -22.93
N LEU A 9 -36.22 4.25 -24.20
CA LEU A 9 -36.78 2.96 -24.62
C LEU A 9 -35.72 1.84 -24.75
N THR A 10 -34.51 2.14 -25.27
CA THR A 10 -33.48 1.10 -25.49
C THR A 10 -32.40 1.10 -24.40
N GLY A 11 -32.58 1.86 -23.31
CA GLY A 11 -31.55 2.11 -22.30
C GLY A 11 -30.31 2.85 -22.84
N GLY A 12 -30.38 3.39 -24.06
CA GLY A 12 -29.36 4.19 -24.75
C GLY A 12 -27.92 3.72 -24.55
N ARG A 13 -27.11 4.60 -23.95
CA ARG A 13 -25.67 4.40 -23.72
C ARG A 13 -25.37 3.19 -22.82
N LYS A 14 -26.25 2.87 -21.88
CA LYS A 14 -26.07 1.74 -20.94
C LYS A 14 -26.21 0.40 -21.65
N TYR A 15 -27.12 0.28 -22.61
CA TYR A 15 -27.27 -0.94 -23.40
C TYR A 15 -26.05 -1.19 -24.29
N ARG A 16 -25.56 -0.17 -24.99
CA ARG A 16 -24.30 -0.24 -25.76
C ARG A 16 -23.10 -0.61 -24.89
N GLN A 17 -22.98 -0.02 -23.70
CA GLN A 17 -21.92 -0.37 -22.76
C GLN A 17 -22.06 -1.80 -22.24
N ARG A 18 -23.28 -2.32 -22.05
CA ARG A 18 -23.50 -3.73 -21.67
C ARG A 18 -23.15 -4.68 -22.79
N GLN A 19 -23.49 -4.36 -24.03
CA GLN A 19 -23.10 -5.14 -25.23
C GLN A 19 -21.58 -5.14 -25.41
N ALA A 20 -20.93 -3.97 -25.32
CA ALA A 20 -19.47 -3.88 -25.40
C ALA A 20 -18.74 -4.56 -24.22
N LYS A 21 -19.44 -4.76 -23.08
CA LYS A 21 -18.95 -5.50 -21.91
C LYS A 21 -19.41 -6.97 -21.90
N LYS A 22 -20.03 -7.48 -22.97
CA LYS A 22 -20.22 -8.92 -23.11
C LYS A 22 -18.83 -9.52 -23.35
N PHE A 23 -18.23 -9.98 -22.28
CA PHE A 23 -17.00 -10.76 -22.34
C PHE A 23 -17.38 -12.18 -22.74
N GLY A 24 -17.11 -12.53 -23.98
CA GLY A 24 -17.39 -13.86 -24.54
C GLY A 24 -17.27 -13.81 -26.05
N VAL A 25 -16.73 -14.89 -26.64
CA VAL A 25 -16.78 -15.10 -28.09
C VAL A 25 -18.15 -15.68 -28.40
N GLU A 26 -18.79 -15.26 -29.50
CA GLU A 26 -20.13 -15.72 -29.89
C GLU A 26 -20.17 -17.23 -30.19
N GLU A 27 -19.05 -17.79 -30.64
CA GLU A 27 -18.86 -19.21 -30.90
C GLU A 27 -17.46 -19.67 -30.47
N VAL A 28 -17.35 -20.86 -29.89
CA VAL A 28 -16.06 -21.47 -29.53
C VAL A 28 -15.82 -22.65 -30.47
N VAL A 29 -14.96 -22.46 -31.46
CA VAL A 29 -14.52 -23.52 -32.38
C VAL A 29 -13.34 -24.28 -31.77
N PHE A 30 -13.42 -25.61 -31.77
CA PHE A 30 -12.39 -26.48 -31.22
C PHE A 30 -11.47 -26.99 -32.32
N ASP A 31 -10.35 -26.29 -32.53
CA ASP A 31 -9.34 -26.74 -33.48
C ASP A 31 -8.35 -27.70 -32.83
N PRO A 32 -8.27 -28.98 -33.27
CA PRO A 32 -7.37 -29.97 -32.67
C PRO A 32 -5.89 -29.58 -32.84
N ASN A 33 -5.55 -28.89 -33.94
CA ASN A 33 -4.20 -28.40 -34.20
C ASN A 33 -3.79 -27.32 -33.18
N VAL A 34 -4.66 -26.34 -32.92
CA VAL A 34 -4.43 -25.30 -31.90
C VAL A 34 -4.34 -25.93 -30.51
N ARG A 35 -5.14 -26.96 -30.23
CA ARG A 35 -5.04 -27.72 -28.98
C ARG A 35 -3.70 -28.44 -28.85
N GLN A 36 -3.20 -29.07 -29.92
CA GLN A 36 -1.90 -29.74 -29.92
C GLN A 36 -0.76 -28.74 -29.72
N GLU A 37 -0.80 -27.59 -30.39
CA GLU A 37 0.15 -26.49 -30.17
C GLU A 37 0.06 -25.91 -28.75
N PHE A 38 -1.15 -25.84 -28.19
CA PHE A 38 -1.32 -25.44 -26.80
C PHE A 38 -0.75 -26.49 -25.84
N LEU A 39 -0.92 -27.78 -26.09
CA LEU A 39 -0.38 -28.82 -25.20
C LEU A 39 1.14 -29.01 -25.36
N THR A 40 1.73 -28.74 -26.52
CA THR A 40 3.17 -28.98 -26.76
C THR A 40 4.01 -27.69 -26.74
N GLY A 41 3.41 -26.55 -27.03
CA GLY A 41 4.06 -25.24 -27.17
C GLY A 41 4.36 -24.51 -25.86
N PHE A 42 4.61 -25.22 -24.75
CA PHE A 42 4.91 -24.59 -23.46
C PHE A 42 6.11 -23.63 -23.51
N HIS A 43 7.17 -24.02 -24.24
CA HIS A 43 8.34 -23.17 -24.44
C HIS A 43 7.99 -21.89 -25.21
N LYS A 44 7.21 -22.01 -26.30
CA LYS A 44 6.71 -20.86 -27.07
C LYS A 44 5.93 -19.88 -26.18
N ARG A 45 4.98 -20.39 -25.37
CA ARG A 45 4.23 -19.56 -24.41
C ARG A 45 5.11 -18.92 -23.34
N LYS A 46 6.13 -19.63 -22.84
CA LYS A 46 7.05 -19.08 -21.85
C LYS A 46 7.85 -17.92 -22.45
N VAL A 47 8.37 -18.08 -23.67
CA VAL A 47 9.08 -17.04 -24.41
C VAL A 47 8.15 -15.86 -24.73
N GLU A 48 6.91 -16.11 -25.17
CA GLU A 48 5.93 -15.06 -25.41
C GLU A 48 5.58 -14.28 -24.15
N ARG A 49 5.41 -14.95 -23.00
CA ARG A 49 5.21 -14.27 -21.71
C ARG A 49 6.39 -13.37 -21.35
N GLN A 50 7.61 -13.86 -21.53
CA GLN A 50 8.82 -13.08 -21.30
C GLN A 50 8.89 -11.86 -22.24
N LYS A 51 8.62 -12.05 -23.54
CA LYS A 51 8.57 -10.96 -24.53
C LYS A 51 7.49 -9.94 -24.19
N LYS A 52 6.30 -10.39 -23.80
CA LYS A 52 5.19 -9.52 -23.41
C LYS A 52 5.51 -8.72 -22.14
N ALA A 53 6.16 -9.35 -21.16
CA ALA A 53 6.63 -8.65 -19.97
C ALA A 53 7.66 -7.56 -20.32
N LYS A 54 8.67 -7.89 -21.14
CA LYS A 54 9.67 -6.93 -21.63
C LYS A 54 9.01 -5.76 -22.38
N ALA A 55 8.16 -6.05 -23.36
CA ALA A 55 7.45 -5.03 -24.14
C ALA A 55 6.54 -4.14 -23.26
N PHE A 56 5.94 -4.70 -22.21
CA PHE A 56 5.16 -3.92 -21.24
C PHE A 56 6.06 -2.94 -20.47
N HIS A 57 7.20 -3.39 -19.95
CA HIS A 57 8.16 -2.53 -19.25
C HIS A 57 8.71 -1.43 -20.17
N GLU A 58 9.13 -1.76 -21.39
CA GLU A 58 9.60 -0.79 -22.38
C GLU A 58 8.53 0.27 -22.70
N LYS A 59 7.26 -0.13 -22.82
CA LYS A 59 6.16 0.81 -23.03
C LYS A 59 5.96 1.73 -21.83
N GLN A 60 6.04 1.21 -20.61
CA GLN A 60 5.93 2.02 -19.40
C GLN A 60 7.09 3.01 -19.26
N GLU A 61 8.32 2.59 -19.53
CA GLU A 61 9.49 3.48 -19.52
C GLU A 61 9.39 4.56 -20.58
N ARG A 62 8.92 4.22 -21.79
CA ARG A 62 8.69 5.21 -22.85
C ARG A 62 7.66 6.26 -22.42
N LEU A 63 6.57 5.84 -21.77
CA LEU A 63 5.55 6.77 -21.25
C LEU A 63 6.12 7.67 -20.16
N ARG A 64 6.85 7.10 -19.19
CA ARG A 64 7.53 7.86 -18.13
C ARG A 64 8.50 8.90 -18.69
N ARG A 65 9.33 8.53 -19.67
CA ARG A 65 10.26 9.45 -20.33
C ARG A 65 9.55 10.57 -21.11
N ILE A 66 8.35 10.31 -21.63
CA ILE A 66 7.54 11.35 -22.27
C ILE A 66 6.95 12.29 -21.22
N GLU A 67 6.47 11.76 -20.10
CA GLU A 67 5.95 12.53 -18.97
C GLU A 67 7.04 13.40 -18.32
N GLU A 68 8.23 12.84 -18.06
CA GLU A 68 9.40 13.58 -17.55
C GLU A 68 9.78 14.74 -18.46
N ARG A 69 9.88 14.51 -19.78
CA ARG A 69 10.16 15.59 -20.74
C ARG A 69 9.05 16.63 -20.80
N ARG A 70 7.80 16.24 -20.57
CA ARG A 70 6.67 17.18 -20.50
C ARG A 70 6.78 18.05 -19.25
N LEU A 71 7.07 17.45 -18.10
CA LEU A 71 7.25 18.15 -16.84
C LEU A 71 8.42 19.14 -16.90
N GLU A 72 9.56 18.72 -17.48
CA GLU A 72 10.73 19.59 -17.63
C GLU A 72 10.45 20.79 -18.55
N ARG A 73 9.67 20.59 -19.63
CA ARG A 73 9.23 21.69 -20.50
C ARG A 73 8.29 22.64 -19.77
N GLU A 74 7.36 22.11 -18.99
CA GLU A 74 6.44 22.92 -18.19
C GLU A 74 7.17 23.71 -17.10
N GLN A 75 8.17 23.11 -16.44
CA GLN A 75 9.04 23.78 -15.48
C GLN A 75 9.82 24.92 -16.16
N ARG A 76 10.47 24.65 -17.30
CA ARG A 76 11.17 25.71 -18.06
C ARG A 76 10.25 26.83 -18.53
N GLN A 77 9.01 26.52 -18.92
CA GLN A 77 8.02 27.53 -19.27
C GLN A 77 7.64 28.39 -18.06
N LYS A 78 7.40 27.77 -16.90
CA LYS A 78 7.10 28.50 -15.65
C LYS A 78 8.26 29.39 -15.22
N GLU A 79 9.49 28.87 -15.22
CA GLU A 79 10.69 29.66 -14.91
C GLU A 79 10.87 30.83 -15.88
N PHE A 80 10.56 30.64 -17.16
CA PHE A 80 10.61 31.71 -18.15
C PHE A 80 9.52 32.76 -17.90
N GLU A 81 8.29 32.36 -17.60
CA GLU A 81 7.20 33.27 -17.25
C GLU A 81 7.49 34.05 -15.97
N GLU A 82 8.05 33.41 -14.95
CA GLU A 82 8.49 34.05 -13.71
C GLU A 82 9.57 35.09 -13.98
N LYS A 83 10.61 34.74 -14.73
CA LYS A 83 11.66 35.69 -15.13
C LYS A 83 11.12 36.87 -15.95
N MET A 84 10.16 36.62 -16.85
CA MET A 84 9.52 37.70 -17.60
C MET A 84 8.69 38.61 -16.70
N LYS A 85 7.93 38.05 -15.75
CA LYS A 85 7.18 38.82 -14.75
C LYS A 85 8.12 39.63 -13.85
N GLU A 86 9.21 39.04 -13.37
CA GLU A 86 10.24 39.73 -12.58
C GLU A 86 10.84 40.90 -13.37
N ARG A 87 11.21 40.67 -14.63
CA ARG A 87 11.74 41.72 -15.50
C ARG A 87 10.72 42.84 -15.74
N ASP A 88 9.46 42.50 -15.96
CA ASP A 88 8.40 43.49 -16.17
C ASP A 88 8.08 44.24 -14.86
N MET A 89 8.15 43.60 -13.69
CA MET A 89 8.07 44.25 -12.38
C MET A 89 9.23 45.22 -12.15
N VAL A 90 10.48 44.82 -12.44
CA VAL A 90 11.66 45.68 -12.33
C VAL A 90 11.54 46.89 -13.25
N LYS A 91 11.12 46.70 -14.51
CA LYS A 91 10.86 47.81 -15.44
C LYS A 91 9.77 48.75 -14.96
N ASN A 92 8.67 48.22 -14.42
CA ASN A 92 7.60 49.04 -13.85
C ASN A 92 8.09 49.83 -12.62
N LEU A 93 8.95 49.23 -11.79
CA LEU A 93 9.56 49.90 -10.65
C LEU A 93 10.58 50.98 -11.09
N GLU A 94 11.37 50.71 -12.13
CA GLU A 94 12.32 51.65 -12.72
C GLU A 94 11.60 52.84 -13.38
N LEU A 95 10.48 52.59 -14.07
CA LEU A 95 9.59 53.64 -14.59
C LEU A 95 8.94 54.46 -13.47
N ALA A 96 8.55 53.82 -12.36
CA ALA A 96 8.06 54.52 -11.18
C ALA A 96 9.16 55.36 -10.49
N ARG A 97 10.42 54.90 -10.52
CA ARG A 97 11.58 55.62 -9.98
C ARG A 97 11.99 56.80 -10.86
N LEU A 98 11.96 56.66 -12.19
CA LEU A 98 12.21 57.77 -13.13
C LEU A 98 11.08 58.81 -13.16
N GLY A 99 9.87 58.47 -12.69
CA GLY A 99 8.79 59.41 -12.44
C GLY A 99 8.82 60.05 -11.05
N ALA A 100 9.78 59.69 -10.20
CA ALA A 100 9.91 60.12 -8.81
C ALA A 100 11.35 60.57 -8.53
N ASP A 101 11.91 61.42 -9.38
CA ASP A 101 13.12 62.18 -9.06
C ASP A 101 12.71 63.54 -8.48
N SER A 102 12.37 63.52 -7.19
CA SER A 102 12.44 64.66 -6.29
C SER A 102 12.65 64.10 -4.88
N ASP A 103 13.88 64.28 -4.39
CA ASP A 103 14.33 64.26 -2.99
C ASP A 103 13.99 63.04 -2.13
N ASP A 104 15.01 62.28 -1.72
CA ASP A 104 15.76 62.57 -0.49
C ASP A 104 16.60 61.36 -0.07
N ASP A 105 17.83 61.65 0.34
CA ASP A 105 18.77 60.72 0.94
C ASP A 105 18.25 60.27 2.31
N ASN A 106 18.18 58.96 2.59
CA ASN A 106 18.49 58.51 3.94
C ASN A 106 18.93 57.05 4.05
N GLU A 107 20.09 56.94 4.66
CA GLU A 107 20.88 55.81 5.09
C GLU A 107 20.21 55.04 6.24
N ARG A 108 20.30 53.69 6.24
CA ARG A 108 20.59 52.79 7.39
C ARG A 108 19.75 51.49 7.43
N GLY A 109 20.46 50.40 7.75
CA GLY A 109 19.96 49.43 8.72
C GLY A 109 19.79 47.99 8.23
N THR A 110 20.90 47.26 8.20
CA THR A 110 20.91 45.79 8.24
C THR A 110 20.40 45.29 9.60
N ALA A 111 19.37 44.45 9.62
CA ALA A 111 19.00 43.62 10.76
C ALA A 111 18.18 42.41 10.28
N GLY A 112 18.74 41.21 10.45
CA GLY A 112 18.10 39.95 10.10
C GLY A 112 16.90 39.59 10.97
N LYS A 113 16.12 38.63 10.47
CA LYS A 113 15.42 37.63 11.30
C LYS A 113 14.91 36.48 10.43
N ASP A 114 15.47 35.32 10.72
CA ASP A 114 15.02 34.00 10.32
C ASP A 114 13.54 33.79 10.67
N ALA A 115 12.78 33.23 9.72
CA ALA A 115 11.44 32.72 9.96
C ALA A 115 11.38 31.26 9.48
N GLN A 116 11.77 30.36 10.40
CA GLN A 116 11.41 28.94 10.34
C GLN A 116 9.89 28.80 10.47
N SER A 117 9.23 28.37 9.40
CA SER A 117 7.86 27.88 9.46
C SER A 117 7.86 26.42 9.92
N GLN A 118 7.49 26.25 11.18
CA GLN A 118 7.35 25.03 11.94
C GLN A 118 6.26 24.12 11.34
N GLU A 119 6.63 22.93 10.91
CA GLU A 119 5.71 21.86 10.51
C GLU A 119 4.92 21.36 11.73
N GLY A 120 3.60 21.33 11.62
CA GLY A 120 2.71 20.80 12.64
C GLY A 120 2.73 19.27 12.63
N ASP A 121 3.49 18.70 13.55
CA ASP A 121 3.51 17.29 13.90
C ASP A 121 2.18 16.93 14.58
N LEU A 122 1.29 16.25 13.84
CA LEU A 122 0.09 15.66 14.42
C LEU A 122 0.49 14.38 15.16
N ASP A 123 0.44 14.47 16.48
CA ASP A 123 0.42 13.37 17.45
C ASP A 123 -0.61 12.30 17.06
N ASP A 124 -0.19 11.31 16.28
CA ASP A 124 -0.93 10.06 16.03
C ASP A 124 -0.39 9.00 16.98
N SER A 125 -1.03 8.96 18.14
CA SER A 125 -0.98 7.91 19.15
C SER A 125 -0.59 6.55 18.59
N LYS A 126 0.65 6.15 18.91
CA LYS A 126 1.26 4.84 18.68
C LYS A 126 0.41 3.74 19.33
N SER A 127 -0.65 3.30 18.65
CA SER A 127 -1.29 2.03 18.95
C SER A 127 -0.39 0.92 18.42
N THR A 128 0.53 0.47 19.28
CA THR A 128 1.26 -0.79 19.15
C THR A 128 0.22 -1.88 18.89
N TRP A 129 0.20 -2.34 17.65
CA TRP A 129 -0.69 -3.38 17.17
C TRP A 129 -0.25 -4.71 17.76
N GLU A 130 -0.93 -5.15 18.83
CA GLU A 130 -0.87 -6.53 19.31
C GLU A 130 -1.37 -7.45 18.20
N GLY A 131 -0.46 -8.28 17.70
CA GLY A 131 -0.73 -9.26 16.67
C GLY A 131 -1.87 -10.20 17.06
N PHE A 132 -2.49 -10.77 16.02
CA PHE A 132 -3.55 -11.80 16.07
C PHE A 132 -3.75 -12.43 17.45
N GLY A 133 -4.78 -11.97 18.17
CA GLY A 133 -5.34 -12.71 19.29
C GLY A 133 -5.69 -14.11 18.80
N SER A 134 -4.89 -15.09 19.21
CA SER A 134 -5.20 -16.51 19.14
C SER A 134 -6.32 -16.77 20.13
N ASP A 135 -7.53 -16.38 19.74
CA ASP A 135 -8.75 -16.69 20.47
C ASP A 135 -9.02 -18.19 20.27
N GLY A 136 -8.39 -18.99 21.13
CA GLY A 136 -8.44 -20.45 21.03
C GLY A 136 -7.66 -21.24 22.08
N LEU A 137 -6.71 -20.67 22.83
CA LEU A 137 -6.04 -21.41 23.91
C LEU A 137 -6.15 -20.66 25.23
N LYS A 138 -6.74 -21.36 26.21
CA LYS A 138 -6.93 -20.94 27.59
C LYS A 138 -5.61 -20.47 28.21
N LYS A 139 -5.73 -19.37 28.94
CA LYS A 139 -4.74 -18.82 29.86
C LYS A 139 -4.82 -19.65 31.14
N ASP A 140 -3.88 -20.56 31.32
CA ASP A 140 -3.43 -20.97 32.64
C ASP A 140 -2.03 -20.40 32.83
N SER A 141 -1.87 -19.72 33.97
CA SER A 141 -0.66 -19.12 34.50
C SER A 141 0.48 -20.14 34.58
N ASP A 142 1.67 -19.76 34.09
CA ASP A 142 2.91 -19.72 34.88
C ASP A 142 4.06 -19.21 33.99
N ASP A 143 4.93 -18.41 34.60
CA ASP A 143 6.05 -17.71 33.98
C ASP A 143 7.12 -18.68 33.45
N GLU A 144 7.14 -18.92 32.14
CA GLU A 144 8.32 -19.46 31.43
C GLU A 144 8.37 -18.89 30.00
N GLU A 145 9.56 -18.44 29.59
CA GLU A 145 9.81 -17.80 28.29
C GLU A 145 9.48 -18.75 27.11
N THR A 146 8.29 -18.62 26.52
CA THR A 146 7.95 -19.46 25.36
C THR A 146 8.78 -19.02 24.14
N PRO A 147 9.57 -19.92 23.52
CA PRO A 147 10.38 -19.59 22.35
C PRO A 147 9.47 -19.26 21.16
N LEU A 148 9.92 -18.29 20.35
CA LEU A 148 9.25 -17.77 19.17
C LEU A 148 8.72 -18.92 18.29
N LYS A 149 7.40 -18.97 18.09
CA LYS A 149 6.71 -19.99 17.27
C LYS A 149 7.02 -19.82 15.79
N GLY A 150 8.20 -20.26 15.37
CA GLY A 150 8.52 -20.56 13.97
C GLY A 150 8.03 -21.96 13.59
N ILE A 151 7.64 -22.15 12.33
CA ILE A 151 7.20 -23.45 11.76
C ILE A 151 8.24 -24.58 11.88
N LEU A 152 9.48 -24.29 12.26
CA LEU A 152 10.59 -25.25 12.34
C LEU A 152 11.07 -25.53 13.77
N HIS A 153 10.54 -24.82 14.78
CA HIS A 153 10.80 -25.11 16.19
C HIS A 153 9.71 -26.02 16.74
N THR A 154 9.82 -27.31 16.44
CA THR A 154 8.89 -28.33 16.94
C THR A 154 9.57 -29.18 18.00
N LYS A 155 8.96 -29.25 19.19
CA LYS A 155 9.32 -30.26 20.19
C LYS A 155 8.58 -31.54 19.83
N HIS A 156 9.31 -32.57 19.38
CA HIS A 156 8.76 -33.90 19.19
C HIS A 156 9.07 -34.74 20.43
N VAL A 157 8.02 -35.24 21.08
CA VAL A 157 8.12 -36.17 22.21
C VAL A 157 7.82 -37.55 21.67
N TYR A 158 8.79 -38.46 21.76
CA TYR A 158 8.61 -39.85 21.38
C TYR A 158 8.46 -40.69 22.63
N LYS A 159 7.32 -41.38 22.72
CA LYS A 159 7.03 -42.37 23.76
C LYS A 159 7.34 -43.74 23.19
N ILE A 160 7.98 -44.58 24.00
CA ILE A 160 8.25 -45.96 23.64
C ILE A 160 7.01 -46.77 24.02
N ASP A 161 6.28 -47.28 23.03
CA ASP A 161 5.06 -48.05 23.28
C ASP A 161 5.38 -49.46 23.82
N ASP A 162 6.51 -50.05 23.41
CA ASP A 162 6.93 -51.41 23.81
C ASP A 162 8.41 -51.47 24.23
N PRO A 163 8.73 -51.68 25.52
CA PRO A 163 10.11 -51.67 26.04
C PRO A 163 10.97 -52.84 25.54
N ARG A 164 10.36 -53.88 24.94
CA ARG A 164 11.08 -55.04 24.37
C ARG A 164 11.70 -54.77 23.00
N THR A 165 11.31 -53.69 22.33
CA THR A 165 11.80 -53.34 20.98
C THR A 165 13.16 -52.64 20.98
N LEU A 166 13.66 -52.19 22.14
CA LEU A 166 14.90 -51.42 22.28
C LEU A 166 16.16 -52.23 22.62
N GLY A 167 16.06 -53.55 22.81
CA GLY A 167 17.23 -54.38 23.16
C GLY A 167 17.85 -53.97 24.51
N ASP A 168 19.18 -53.81 24.54
CA ASP A 168 19.97 -53.47 25.74
C ASP A 168 20.09 -51.95 26.02
N ALA A 169 19.41 -51.11 25.23
CA ALA A 169 19.50 -49.67 25.39
C ALA A 169 18.63 -49.19 26.56
N VAL A 170 19.28 -48.71 27.63
CA VAL A 170 18.62 -48.02 28.74
C VAL A 170 18.21 -46.64 28.26
N VAL A 171 16.95 -46.48 27.87
CA VAL A 171 16.35 -45.22 27.46
C VAL A 171 15.18 -44.95 28.39
N ASP A 172 15.17 -43.79 29.04
CA ASP A 172 14.07 -43.34 29.89
C ASP A 172 12.76 -43.26 29.08
N GLU A 173 11.60 -43.27 29.77
CA GLU A 173 10.26 -43.38 29.16
C GLU A 173 9.95 -42.32 28.07
N GLU A 174 10.64 -41.18 28.09
CA GLU A 174 10.46 -40.09 27.14
C GLU A 174 11.81 -39.58 26.60
N THR A 175 12.00 -39.65 25.28
CA THR A 175 13.13 -39.00 24.60
C THR A 175 12.67 -37.70 23.94
N THR A 176 13.38 -36.61 24.23
CA THR A 176 13.09 -35.29 23.63
C THR A 176 14.19 -34.89 22.67
N VAL A 177 13.81 -34.57 21.43
CA VAL A 177 14.72 -34.05 20.41
C VAL A 177 14.35 -32.60 20.13
N THR A 178 15.27 -31.68 20.44
CA THR A 178 15.11 -30.25 20.17
C THR A 178 15.77 -29.89 18.85
N ILE A 179 14.96 -29.54 17.85
CA ILE A 179 15.45 -29.04 16.57
C ILE A 179 15.65 -27.53 16.69
N ASN A 180 16.91 -27.12 16.85
CA ASN A 180 17.30 -25.72 16.85
C ASN A 180 17.53 -25.24 15.42
N LEU A 181 17.27 -23.95 15.17
CA LEU A 181 17.74 -23.28 13.96
C LEU A 181 19.26 -23.23 14.05
N VAL A 182 19.93 -24.16 13.38
CA VAL A 182 21.37 -24.05 13.17
C VAL A 182 21.55 -22.95 12.12
N ASP A 183 22.23 -21.87 12.49
CA ASP A 183 22.70 -20.88 11.53
C ASP A 183 23.36 -21.60 10.36
N ASN A 184 23.21 -21.08 9.13
CA ASN A 184 23.71 -21.74 7.92
C ASN A 184 25.10 -22.37 8.19
N PRO A 185 25.26 -23.71 8.11
CA PRO A 185 26.45 -24.39 8.61
C PRO A 185 27.74 -23.90 7.92
N TYR A 186 27.61 -23.33 6.72
CA TYR A 186 28.69 -22.68 6.00
C TYR A 186 29.16 -21.38 6.68
N MET A 187 28.26 -20.60 7.26
CA MET A 187 28.55 -19.36 8.00
C MET A 187 29.28 -19.66 9.32
N ILE A 188 28.80 -20.66 10.07
CA ILE A 188 29.44 -21.09 11.33
C ILE A 188 30.86 -21.59 11.07
N ARG A 189 31.07 -22.40 10.02
CA ARG A 189 32.38 -22.99 9.69
C ARG A 189 33.41 -21.96 9.22
N THR A 190 32.96 -20.91 8.54
CA THR A 190 33.85 -19.86 8.02
C THR A 190 34.05 -18.73 9.02
N GLY A 191 33.23 -18.66 10.08
CA GLY A 191 33.29 -17.63 11.12
C GLY A 191 32.94 -16.23 10.62
N VAL A 192 32.47 -16.11 9.38
CA VAL A 192 32.17 -14.80 8.78
C VAL A 192 30.79 -14.38 9.25
N SER A 193 30.69 -13.22 9.89
CA SER A 193 29.38 -12.71 10.30
C SER A 193 28.56 -12.28 9.07
N PHE A 194 27.24 -12.41 9.16
CA PHE A 194 26.34 -11.93 8.08
C PHE A 194 26.55 -10.44 7.78
N GLU A 195 26.86 -9.66 8.82
CA GLU A 195 27.21 -8.24 8.70
C GLU A 195 28.49 -8.01 7.90
N GLU A 196 29.52 -8.84 8.10
CA GLU A 196 30.77 -8.75 7.33
C GLU A 196 30.56 -9.05 5.85
N ILE A 197 29.73 -10.05 5.53
CA ILE A 197 29.36 -10.34 4.14
C ILE A 197 28.59 -9.17 3.53
N ALA A 198 27.67 -8.58 4.28
CA ALA A 198 26.93 -7.40 3.82
C ALA A 198 27.87 -6.20 3.59
N ARG A 199 28.82 -5.94 4.50
CA ARG A 199 29.84 -4.89 4.38
C ARG A 199 30.76 -5.14 3.19
N ALA A 200 31.20 -6.39 2.97
CA ALA A 200 32.00 -6.78 1.81
C ALA A 200 31.26 -6.53 0.49
N ASN A 201 29.95 -6.76 0.47
CA ASN A 201 29.08 -6.46 -0.67
C ASN A 201 28.59 -5.01 -0.70
N ARG A 202 29.11 -4.13 0.18
CA ARG A 202 28.74 -2.71 0.31
C ARG A 202 27.23 -2.48 0.51
N VAL A 203 26.58 -3.41 1.20
CA VAL A 203 25.16 -3.35 1.56
C VAL A 203 25.02 -2.78 2.97
N ASN A 204 24.26 -1.70 3.09
CA ASN A 204 23.91 -1.10 4.38
C ASN A 204 22.63 -1.76 4.92
N LEU A 205 22.76 -2.63 5.93
CA LEU A 205 21.65 -3.40 6.48
C LEU A 205 20.54 -2.51 7.06
N GLN A 206 20.89 -1.49 7.84
CA GLN A 206 19.91 -0.53 8.40
C GLN A 206 19.06 0.15 7.33
N LYS A 207 19.69 0.62 6.23
CA LYS A 207 18.97 1.23 5.11
C LYS A 207 18.11 0.21 4.36
N SER A 208 18.54 -1.05 4.31
CA SER A 208 17.78 -2.11 3.66
C SER A 208 16.49 -2.45 4.41
N GLU A 209 16.52 -2.41 5.74
CA GLU A 209 15.35 -2.59 6.60
C GLU A 209 14.34 -1.46 6.39
N GLU A 210 14.79 -0.20 6.43
CA GLU A 210 13.91 0.94 6.15
C GLU A 210 13.26 0.86 4.76
N VAL A 211 14.04 0.44 3.74
CA VAL A 211 13.52 0.26 2.38
C VAL A 211 12.48 -0.85 2.34
N LEU A 212 12.72 -1.95 3.07
CA LEU A 212 11.78 -3.05 3.18
C LEU A 212 10.47 -2.59 3.84
N GLU A 213 10.53 -1.89 4.97
CA GLU A 213 9.35 -1.33 5.65
C GLU A 213 8.56 -0.37 4.76
N LYS A 214 9.24 0.58 4.12
CA LYS A 214 8.61 1.52 3.16
C LYS A 214 7.94 0.78 2.00
N SER A 215 8.51 -0.32 1.54
CA SER A 215 7.95 -1.15 0.46
C SER A 215 6.70 -1.91 0.93
N ILE A 216 6.73 -2.48 2.13
CA ILE A 216 5.60 -3.18 2.75
C ILE A 216 4.44 -2.21 2.94
N ASP A 217 4.69 -1.02 3.44
CA ASP A 217 3.65 -0.02 3.65
C ASP A 217 3.04 0.48 2.35
N ARG A 218 3.88 0.68 1.32
CA ARG A 218 3.39 1.00 -0.03
C ARG A 218 2.50 -0.13 -0.58
N ALA A 219 2.91 -1.38 -0.41
CA ALA A 219 2.15 -2.54 -0.82
C ALA A 219 0.81 -2.64 -0.05
N LYS A 220 0.81 -2.42 1.27
CA LYS A 220 -0.41 -2.37 2.10
C LYS A 220 -1.37 -1.27 1.62
N LYS A 221 -0.88 -0.05 1.43
CA LYS A 221 -1.68 1.07 0.90
C LYS A 221 -2.25 0.75 -0.47
N TYR A 222 -1.45 0.14 -1.36
CA TYR A 222 -1.91 -0.26 -2.69
C TYR A 222 -2.95 -1.38 -2.64
N ALA A 223 -2.81 -2.34 -1.71
CA ALA A 223 -3.78 -3.42 -1.51
C ALA A 223 -5.15 -2.88 -1.04
N VAL A 224 -5.14 -1.85 -0.19
CA VAL A 224 -6.35 -1.11 0.22
C VAL A 224 -6.97 -0.38 -0.98
N ILE A 225 -6.17 0.34 -1.77
CA ILE A 225 -6.65 1.08 -2.96
C ILE A 225 -7.23 0.13 -4.02
N CYS A 226 -6.60 -1.02 -4.24
CA CYS A 226 -7.07 -2.04 -5.18
C CYS A 226 -8.27 -2.83 -4.66
N GLY A 227 -8.71 -2.60 -3.41
CA GLY A 227 -9.84 -3.30 -2.80
C GLY A 227 -9.61 -4.80 -2.55
N VAL A 228 -8.35 -5.24 -2.65
CA VAL A 228 -7.91 -6.61 -2.31
C VAL A 228 -7.94 -6.76 -0.80
N ASP A 229 -7.44 -5.76 -0.07
CA ASP A 229 -7.57 -5.69 1.37
C ASP A 229 -8.82 -4.88 1.73
N LYS A 230 -9.91 -5.57 2.05
CA LYS A 230 -11.09 -4.94 2.60
C LYS A 230 -10.78 -4.68 4.06
N ASN A 231 -10.70 -3.41 4.46
CA ASN A 231 -10.60 -3.04 5.88
C ASN A 231 -11.81 -3.65 6.62
N LYS A 232 -11.65 -4.86 7.18
CA LYS A 232 -12.73 -5.68 7.78
C LYS A 232 -13.06 -5.13 9.16
N ARG A 233 -13.40 -3.85 9.26
CA ARG A 233 -14.31 -3.40 10.32
C ARG A 233 -15.65 -4.06 10.01
N LYS A 234 -15.83 -5.32 10.46
CA LYS A 234 -17.09 -6.06 10.35
C LYS A 234 -18.16 -5.11 10.87
N LYS A 235 -18.99 -4.55 10.00
CA LYS A 235 -20.10 -3.69 10.43
C LYS A 235 -20.91 -4.54 11.39
N LYS A 236 -20.93 -4.20 12.69
CA LYS A 236 -21.71 -4.91 13.69
C LYS A 236 -23.13 -5.01 13.12
N LYS A 237 -23.63 -6.23 12.92
CA LYS A 237 -25.00 -6.42 12.43
C LYS A 237 -25.91 -5.69 13.43
N LYS A 238 -26.68 -4.71 12.96
CA LYS A 238 -27.65 -4.03 13.82
C LYS A 238 -28.59 -5.13 14.32
N LYS A 239 -28.56 -5.43 15.63
CA LYS A 239 -29.58 -6.28 16.22
C LYS A 239 -30.89 -5.51 16.05
N PHE A 240 -31.88 -6.11 15.37
CA PHE A 240 -33.23 -5.56 15.29
C PHE A 240 -33.82 -5.60 16.70
N ARG A 241 -33.52 -4.56 17.49
CA ARG A 241 -34.21 -4.28 18.75
C ARG A 241 -35.26 -3.23 18.43
N TYR A 242 -36.49 -3.48 18.85
CA TYR A 242 -37.51 -2.44 18.81
C TYR A 242 -37.01 -1.26 19.65
N LEU A 243 -36.91 -0.09 19.00
CA LEU A 243 -36.66 1.16 19.71
C LEU A 243 -37.73 1.31 20.80
N THR A 244 -37.30 1.65 22.01
CA THR A 244 -38.24 1.95 23.10
C THR A 244 -39.09 3.17 22.73
N LYS A 245 -40.23 3.38 23.39
CA LYS A 245 -41.10 4.53 23.11
C LYS A 245 -40.34 5.87 23.23
N GLY A 246 -39.44 6.00 24.21
CA GLY A 246 -38.57 7.17 24.37
C GLY A 246 -37.62 7.35 23.17
N GLU A 247 -36.87 6.31 22.80
CA GLU A 247 -35.93 6.36 21.67
C GLU A 247 -36.63 6.67 20.33
N ARG A 248 -37.89 6.24 20.17
CA ARG A 248 -38.71 6.56 18.98
C ARG A 248 -39.14 8.02 18.96
N SER A 249 -39.51 8.57 20.12
CA SER A 249 -39.83 10.00 20.28
C SER A 249 -38.64 10.87 19.91
N ASP A 250 -37.45 10.55 20.44
CA ASP A 250 -36.23 11.32 20.20
C ASP A 250 -35.80 11.28 18.73
N ASN A 251 -35.91 10.12 18.07
CA ASN A 251 -35.65 10.01 16.64
C ASN A 251 -36.64 10.85 15.81
N ASN A 252 -37.93 10.84 16.18
CA ASN A 252 -38.92 11.69 15.52
C ASN A 252 -38.64 13.18 15.73
N GLN A 253 -38.18 13.59 16.92
CA GLN A 253 -37.74 14.96 17.17
C GLN A 253 -36.51 15.32 16.32
N LYS A 254 -35.49 14.45 16.23
CA LYS A 254 -34.31 14.67 15.38
C LYS A 254 -34.65 14.77 13.89
N ILE A 255 -35.60 13.96 13.41
CA ILE A 255 -36.11 14.05 12.03
C ILE A 255 -36.82 15.39 11.81
N LYS A 256 -37.68 15.82 12.74
CA LYS A 256 -38.34 17.13 12.66
C LYS A 256 -37.32 18.28 12.66
N LEU A 257 -36.35 18.25 13.57
CA LEU A 257 -35.30 19.27 13.67
C LEU A 257 -34.42 19.33 12.42
N SER A 258 -34.02 18.19 11.85
CA SER A 258 -33.23 18.16 10.60
C SER A 258 -34.04 18.69 9.41
N LYS A 259 -35.33 18.36 9.33
CA LYS A 259 -36.24 18.90 8.30
C LYS A 259 -36.49 20.41 8.46
N MET A 260 -36.53 20.91 9.69
CA MET A 260 -36.62 22.35 9.95
C MET A 260 -35.31 23.06 9.60
N LYS A 261 -34.15 22.46 9.89
CA LYS A 261 -32.83 22.99 9.51
C LYS A 261 -32.61 23.01 8.00
N SER A 262 -33.08 21.99 7.27
CA SER A 262 -32.98 21.98 5.81
C SER A 262 -33.86 23.04 5.17
N ARG A 263 -35.07 23.27 5.71
CA ARG A 263 -36.00 24.32 5.23
C ARG A 263 -35.54 25.75 5.54
N LYS A 264 -34.59 25.93 6.45
CA LYS A 264 -34.01 27.24 6.81
C LYS A 264 -32.73 27.57 6.02
N ARG A 265 -32.27 26.62 5.19
CA ARG A 265 -31.08 26.75 4.32
C ARG A 265 -31.45 26.98 2.85
N GLU A 266 -32.73 26.84 2.51
CA GLU A 266 -33.35 27.39 1.29
C GLU A 266 -33.85 28.80 1.60
#